data_AF-A0A958K9P8-F1
#
_entry.id   AF-A0A958K9P8-F1
#
_cell.length_a   1.000
_cell.length_b   1.000
_cell.length_c   1.000
_cell.angle_alpha   90.00
_cell.angle_beta   90.00
_cell.angle_gamma   90.00
#
_symmetry.space_group_name_H-M   'P 1'
#
loop_
_entity.id
_entity.type
_entity.pdbx_description
1 polymer ?
#
loop_
_entity_poly.entity_id
_entity_poly.type
_entity_poly.pdbx_seq_one_letter_code
_entity_poly.pdbx_strand_id
1 'polypeptide(L)'
;MLKINNSSVKIFLYILFTAVAFVGCGGGGSDSDDNSEEMTPISSVVKIMPFGDSITEAPAGEASYRYWLWQDFLSLGLNVDFVGTRRGIHQGLPRFSDFDQDHQGYWSFRTDEVIEVFEDAIATTPVDIVLIHLGTNDMRENRSVDQAINNISYIISRFRDF
;
A
#
# COMPACT_ATOMS: atom_id res chain seq x y z
N MET A 1 -11.99 -10.85 -35.02
CA MET A 1 -12.94 -10.75 -33.89
C MET A 1 -12.14 -10.48 -32.64
N LEU A 2 -12.08 -9.23 -32.18
CA LEU A 2 -11.50 -8.83 -30.89
C LEU A 2 -12.30 -7.62 -30.41
N LYS A 3 -13.22 -7.88 -29.47
CA LYS A 3 -13.99 -6.84 -28.77
C LYS A 3 -13.06 -6.24 -27.72
N ILE A 4 -12.73 -4.96 -27.89
CA ILE A 4 -12.10 -4.16 -26.82
C ILE A 4 -13.23 -3.73 -25.89
N ASN A 5 -13.29 -4.32 -24.70
CA ASN A 5 -14.18 -3.86 -23.64
C ASN A 5 -13.50 -2.73 -22.87
N ASN A 6 -13.90 -1.49 -23.18
CA ASN A 6 -13.62 -0.32 -22.35
C ASN A 6 -14.52 -0.40 -21.10
N SER A 7 -14.01 -0.98 -20.01
CA SER A 7 -14.65 -0.81 -18.70
C SER A 7 -14.09 0.44 -18.02
N SER A 8 -14.99 1.38 -17.78
CA SER A 8 -14.76 2.70 -17.22
C SER A 8 -14.07 2.65 -15.84
N VAL A 9 -12.87 3.21 -15.76
CA VAL A 9 -12.17 3.41 -14.47
C VAL A 9 -12.84 4.56 -13.72
N LYS A 10 -13.48 4.26 -12.60
CA LYS A 10 -14.01 5.27 -11.68
C LYS A 10 -12.94 5.59 -10.64
N ILE A 11 -12.38 6.79 -10.74
CA ILE A 11 -11.52 7.39 -9.70
C ILE A 11 -12.41 7.72 -8.49
N PHE A 12 -12.17 7.08 -7.35
CA PHE A 12 -12.76 7.48 -6.07
C PHE A 12 -11.70 8.16 -5.22
N LEU A 13 -11.77 9.49 -5.18
CA LEU A 13 -11.09 10.31 -4.17
C LEU A 13 -11.94 10.26 -2.90
N TYR A 14 -11.55 9.48 -1.91
CA TYR A 14 -12.26 9.43 -0.62
C TYR A 14 -11.90 10.67 0.21
N ILE A 15 -12.84 11.61 0.32
CA ILE A 15 -12.87 12.61 1.38
C ILE A 15 -13.73 12.04 2.50
N LEU A 16 -13.12 11.83 3.67
CA LEU A 16 -13.76 11.28 4.86
C LEU A 16 -14.78 12.29 5.43
N PHE A 17 -16.07 11.97 5.35
CA PHE A 17 -17.12 12.66 6.10
C PHE A 17 -17.78 11.65 7.03
N THR A 18 -17.55 11.79 8.33
CA THR A 18 -18.24 11.02 9.37
C THR A 18 -19.70 11.45 9.46
N ALA A 19 -20.62 10.49 9.35
CA ALA A 19 -22.00 10.66 9.81
C ALA A 19 -22.38 9.44 10.66
N VAL A 20 -22.49 9.66 11.96
CA VAL A 20 -23.09 8.71 12.91
C VAL A 20 -24.61 8.80 12.76
N ALA A 21 -25.26 7.68 12.45
CA ALA A 21 -26.72 7.57 12.52
C ALA A 21 -27.12 6.51 13.55
N PHE A 22 -27.68 6.98 14.67
CA PHE A 22 -28.49 6.18 15.57
C PHE A 22 -29.84 5.88 14.89
N VAL A 23 -30.26 4.62 14.85
CA VAL A 23 -31.66 4.27 14.55
C VAL A 23 -32.18 3.29 15.60
N GLY A 24 -33.38 3.64 16.09
CA GLY A 24 -34.04 3.10 17.27
C GLY A 24 -34.64 1.71 17.11
N CYS A 25 -34.88 1.12 18.27
CA CYS A 25 -35.48 -0.18 18.51
C CYS A 25 -37.00 -0.18 18.20
N GLY A 26 -37.45 -1.17 17.43
CA GLY A 26 -38.87 -1.47 17.17
C GLY A 26 -39.05 -2.98 17.03
N GLY A 27 -39.95 -3.58 17.82
CA GLY A 27 -39.96 -5.01 18.11
C GLY A 27 -40.98 -5.88 17.36
N GLY A 28 -40.83 -7.19 17.57
CA GLY A 28 -41.89 -8.19 17.63
C GLY A 28 -42.28 -8.91 16.33
N GLY A 29 -41.86 -10.17 16.19
CA GLY A 29 -42.38 -11.11 15.20
C GLY A 29 -41.45 -12.30 15.01
N SER A 30 -41.74 -13.40 15.71
CA SER A 30 -41.02 -14.67 15.66
C SER A 30 -41.51 -15.52 14.48
N ASP A 31 -40.69 -15.65 13.46
CA ASP A 31 -40.72 -16.78 12.53
C ASP A 31 -39.28 -17.30 12.39
N SER A 32 -39.08 -18.53 12.86
CA SER A 32 -37.81 -19.21 12.91
C SER A 32 -37.54 -19.95 11.60
N ASP A 33 -36.96 -19.25 10.64
CA ASP A 33 -36.22 -19.84 9.53
C ASP A 33 -34.72 -19.69 9.86
N ASP A 34 -34.17 -20.68 10.55
CA ASP A 34 -32.73 -20.77 10.84
C ASP A 34 -31.98 -21.18 9.56
N ASN A 35 -31.83 -20.22 8.67
CA ASN A 35 -30.73 -20.20 7.71
C ASN A 35 -29.75 -19.16 8.25
N SER A 36 -29.00 -19.56 9.29
CA SER A 36 -27.79 -18.88 9.71
C SER A 36 -26.76 -19.01 8.59
N GLU A 37 -26.94 -18.22 7.52
CA GLU A 37 -25.80 -17.78 6.73
C GLU A 37 -24.93 -16.96 7.68
N GLU A 38 -24.06 -17.68 8.37
CA GLU A 38 -22.91 -17.14 9.06
C GLU A 38 -22.22 -16.22 8.08
N MET A 39 -22.46 -14.91 8.22
CA MET A 39 -21.77 -13.89 7.46
C MET A 39 -20.32 -13.94 7.93
N THR A 40 -19.53 -14.82 7.33
CA THR A 40 -18.08 -14.86 7.54
C THR A 40 -17.60 -13.45 7.23
N PRO A 41 -17.07 -12.69 8.20
CA PRO A 41 -16.43 -11.44 7.87
C PRO A 41 -15.12 -11.84 7.20
N ILE A 42 -15.15 -12.05 5.88
CA ILE A 42 -13.92 -12.00 5.10
C ILE A 42 -13.61 -10.50 4.98
N SER A 43 -13.18 -9.89 6.10
CA SER A 43 -12.38 -8.68 6.00
C SER A 43 -11.06 -9.15 5.40
N SER A 44 -11.03 -9.23 4.07
CA SER A 44 -9.83 -9.60 3.33
C SER A 44 -8.72 -8.64 3.75
N VAL A 45 -7.60 -9.21 4.19
CA VAL A 45 -6.40 -8.44 4.52
C VAL A 45 -6.02 -7.61 3.30
N VAL A 46 -5.87 -6.29 3.48
CA VAL A 46 -5.44 -5.38 2.41
C VAL A 46 -3.92 -5.33 2.39
N LYS A 47 -3.33 -5.76 1.28
CA LYS A 47 -1.87 -5.79 1.09
C LYS A 47 -1.37 -4.47 0.55
N ILE A 48 -0.50 -3.82 1.31
CA ILE A 48 0.05 -2.51 0.98
C ILE A 48 1.55 -2.66 0.78
N MET A 49 2.10 -2.24 -0.36
CA MET A 49 3.54 -2.23 -0.61
C MET A 49 4.11 -0.82 -0.43
N PRO A 50 4.88 -0.55 0.63
CA PRO A 50 5.72 0.64 0.72
C PRO A 50 6.87 0.52 -0.28
N PHE A 51 6.84 1.27 -1.38
CA PHE A 51 7.79 1.18 -2.49
C PHE A 51 8.55 2.49 -2.64
N GLY A 52 9.88 2.47 -2.50
CA GLY A 52 10.62 3.73 -2.48
C GLY A 52 12.12 3.63 -2.31
N ASP A 53 12.70 4.74 -1.88
CA ASP A 53 14.12 4.87 -1.61
C ASP A 53 14.45 4.78 -0.10
N SER A 54 15.54 5.41 0.33
CA SER A 54 15.93 5.60 1.74
C SER A 54 14.83 6.16 2.65
N ILE A 55 13.89 6.96 2.14
CA ILE A 55 12.78 7.52 2.93
C ILE A 55 11.79 6.41 3.34
N THR A 56 11.60 5.41 2.47
CA THR A 56 10.79 4.21 2.74
C THR A 56 11.54 3.21 3.61
N GLU A 57 12.82 2.96 3.33
CA GLU A 57 13.63 2.02 4.12
C GLU A 57 13.90 2.55 5.53
N ALA A 58 14.12 3.85 5.68
CA ALA A 58 14.48 4.57 6.91
C ALA A 58 15.85 4.18 7.51
N PRO A 59 16.59 5.11 8.15
CA PRO A 59 17.85 4.80 8.80
C PRO A 59 17.68 4.17 10.20
N ALA A 60 18.76 3.56 10.68
CA ALA A 60 18.90 3.03 12.05
C ALA A 60 18.42 4.02 13.13
N GLY A 61 17.60 3.53 14.05
CA GLY A 61 17.11 4.31 15.21
C GLY A 61 15.98 5.29 14.90
N GLU A 62 15.51 5.39 13.65
CA GLU A 62 14.33 6.17 13.30
C GLU A 62 13.06 5.32 13.36
N ALA A 63 11.91 5.99 13.52
CA ALA A 63 10.62 5.30 13.55
C ALA A 63 10.18 4.79 12.17
N SER A 64 10.64 5.41 11.08
CA SER A 64 10.03 5.30 9.73
C SER A 64 8.62 5.88 9.66
N TYR A 65 8.19 6.36 8.49
CA TYR A 65 6.78 6.73 8.30
C TYR A 65 5.87 5.50 8.37
N ARG A 66 6.41 4.31 8.04
CA ARG A 66 5.67 3.04 8.03
C ARG A 66 5.13 2.70 9.42
N TYR A 67 5.90 2.98 10.47
CA TYR A 67 5.44 2.81 11.85
C TYR A 67 4.21 3.66 12.14
N TRP A 68 4.26 4.96 11.86
CA TRP A 68 3.15 5.86 12.15
C TRP A 68 1.89 5.49 11.36
N LEU A 69 2.07 5.16 10.08
CA LEU A 69 0.98 4.69 9.23
C LEU A 69 0.37 3.37 9.75
N TRP A 70 1.19 2.44 10.23
CA TRP A 70 0.73 1.21 10.84
C TRP A 70 -0.10 1.46 12.11
N GLN A 71 0.35 2.36 12.98
CA GLN A 71 -0.42 2.74 14.18
C GLN A 71 -1.78 3.34 13.82
N ASP A 72 -1.85 4.15 12.76
CA ASP A 72 -3.11 4.69 12.26
C ASP A 72 -4.05 3.56 11.81
N PHE A 73 -3.54 2.57 11.06
CA PHE A 73 -4.33 1.41 10.65
C PHE A 73 -4.88 0.61 11.83
N LEU A 74 -4.03 0.34 12.84
CA LEU A 74 -4.45 -0.34 14.06
C LEU A 74 -5.52 0.46 14.81
N SER A 75 -5.35 1.79 14.92
CA SER A 75 -6.31 2.66 15.62
C SER A 75 -7.69 2.68 14.97
N LEU A 76 -7.75 2.45 13.65
CA LEU A 76 -8.97 2.38 12.86
C LEU A 76 -9.55 0.96 12.77
N GLY A 77 -8.87 -0.05 13.35
CA GLY A 77 -9.29 -1.45 13.26
C GLY A 77 -9.18 -2.03 11.84
N LEU A 78 -8.28 -1.50 11.01
CA LEU A 78 -8.09 -1.99 9.64
C LEU A 78 -7.23 -3.25 9.62
N ASN A 79 -7.63 -4.21 8.81
CA ASN A 79 -6.91 -5.46 8.58
C ASN A 79 -5.96 -5.29 7.38
N VAL A 80 -4.69 -4.99 7.67
CA VAL A 80 -3.67 -4.64 6.68
C VAL A 80 -2.42 -5.49 6.83
N ASP A 81 -1.70 -5.67 5.74
CA ASP A 81 -0.43 -6.40 5.65
C ASP A 81 0.53 -5.56 4.82
N PHE A 82 1.67 -5.18 5.39
CA PHE A 82 2.70 -4.56 4.56
C PHE A 82 3.42 -5.66 3.80
N VAL A 83 3.63 -5.47 2.50
CA VAL A 83 4.24 -6.49 1.65
C VAL A 83 5.47 -5.95 0.94
N GLY A 84 6.43 -6.83 0.69
CA GLY A 84 7.65 -6.54 -0.05
C GLY A 84 8.70 -7.62 0.21
N THR A 85 9.74 -7.66 -0.62
CA THR A 85 10.81 -8.65 -0.47
C THR A 85 11.87 -8.23 0.55
N ARG A 86 11.79 -7.02 1.09
CA ARG A 86 12.70 -6.47 2.09
C ARG A 86 11.97 -6.26 3.41
N ARG A 87 12.69 -6.37 4.51
CA ARG A 87 12.15 -6.21 5.87
C ARG A 87 13.10 -5.41 6.74
N GLY A 88 12.53 -4.60 7.62
CA GLY A 88 13.27 -3.85 8.62
C GLY A 88 13.59 -2.44 8.15
N ILE A 89 14.82 -2.01 8.41
CA ILE A 89 15.32 -0.67 8.11
C ILE A 89 16.80 -0.71 7.71
N HIS A 90 17.36 0.40 7.24
CA HIS A 90 18.75 0.45 6.80
C HIS A 90 19.73 0.36 7.97
N GLN A 91 20.59 -0.67 7.93
CA GLN A 91 21.76 -0.84 8.81
C GLN A 91 21.47 -0.79 10.32
N GLY A 92 20.37 -1.41 10.79
CA GLY A 92 20.13 -1.50 12.23
C GLY A 92 18.73 -1.93 12.60
N LEU A 93 18.28 -1.44 13.76
CA LEU A 93 16.94 -1.67 14.29
C LEU A 93 16.13 -0.37 14.28
N PRO A 94 14.82 -0.45 13.98
CA PRO A 94 13.95 0.71 14.05
C PRO A 94 13.81 1.17 15.50
N ARG A 95 13.42 2.44 15.67
CA ARG A 95 13.10 2.99 16.99
C ARG A 95 12.02 2.19 17.73
N PHE A 96 11.04 1.74 16.96
CA PHE A 96 9.89 0.97 17.41
C PHE A 96 9.78 -0.27 16.54
N SER A 97 9.55 -1.44 17.14
CA SER A 97 9.51 -2.73 16.42
C SER A 97 8.10 -3.32 16.29
N ASP A 98 7.12 -2.71 16.95
CA ASP A 98 5.71 -3.10 17.04
C ASP A 98 4.89 -2.61 15.83
N PHE A 99 5.40 -2.89 14.64
CA PHE A 99 4.72 -2.67 13.37
C PHE A 99 5.16 -3.71 12.36
N ASP A 100 4.40 -3.89 11.28
CA ASP A 100 4.86 -4.69 10.17
C ASP A 100 5.99 -3.97 9.42
N GLN A 101 7.13 -4.64 9.27
CA GLN A 101 8.35 -4.02 8.78
C GLN A 101 8.66 -4.37 7.33
N ASP A 102 7.78 -5.10 6.66
CA ASP A 102 7.95 -5.45 5.25
C ASP A 102 7.82 -4.20 4.36
N HIS A 103 8.65 -4.14 3.32
CA HIS A 103 8.71 -3.03 2.38
C HIS A 103 9.47 -3.39 1.11
N GLN A 104 9.43 -2.49 0.13
CA GLN A 104 10.20 -2.54 -1.11
C GLN A 104 10.98 -1.22 -1.29
N GLY A 105 11.70 -0.83 -0.23
CA GLY A 105 12.50 0.39 -0.17
C GLY A 105 13.98 0.12 -0.43
N TYR A 106 14.62 0.91 -1.28
CA TYR A 106 16.01 0.73 -1.70
C TYR A 106 16.87 1.97 -1.37
N TRP A 107 17.71 1.86 -0.35
CA TRP A 107 18.60 2.94 0.06
C TRP A 107 19.41 3.52 -1.11
N SER A 108 19.38 4.85 -1.25
CA SER A 108 20.10 5.61 -2.28
C SER A 108 19.70 5.36 -3.74
N PHE A 109 18.75 4.49 -4.03
CA PHE A 109 18.38 4.21 -5.41
C PHE A 109 17.63 5.39 -6.04
N ARG A 110 17.96 5.63 -7.31
CA ARG A 110 17.19 6.49 -8.22
C ARG A 110 16.10 5.71 -8.95
N THR A 111 15.23 6.43 -9.67
CA THR A 111 14.14 5.80 -10.42
C THR A 111 14.62 4.84 -11.51
N ASP A 112 15.76 5.11 -12.17
CA ASP A 112 16.36 4.22 -13.18
C ASP A 112 16.91 2.93 -12.57
N GLU A 113 17.59 3.02 -11.42
CA GLU A 113 18.16 1.87 -10.71
C GLU A 113 17.07 0.96 -10.13
N VAL A 114 15.97 1.55 -9.64
CA VAL A 114 14.82 0.77 -9.16
C VAL A 114 14.22 -0.08 -10.29
N ILE A 115 14.13 0.44 -11.52
CA ILE A 115 13.56 -0.30 -12.65
C ILE A 115 14.33 -1.60 -12.92
N GLU A 116 15.64 -1.63 -12.68
CA GLU A 116 16.46 -2.83 -12.90
C GLU A 116 16.11 -4.00 -11.98
N VAL A 117 15.55 -3.71 -10.79
CA VAL A 117 15.19 -4.71 -9.77
C VAL A 117 13.67 -4.83 -9.54
N PHE A 118 12.90 -4.05 -10.30
CA PHE A 118 11.47 -3.87 -10.07
C PHE A 118 10.62 -5.07 -10.50
N GLU A 119 10.95 -5.70 -11.63
CA GLU A 119 10.16 -6.83 -12.16
C GLU A 119 10.16 -8.04 -11.20
N ASP A 120 11.26 -8.26 -10.47
CA ASP A 120 11.32 -9.31 -9.43
C ASP A 120 10.36 -9.03 -8.27
N ALA A 121 10.22 -7.75 -7.88
CA ALA A 121 9.34 -7.35 -6.78
C ALA A 121 7.86 -7.60 -7.11
N ILE A 122 7.41 -7.24 -8.32
CA ILE A 122 6.00 -7.38 -8.72
C ILE A 122 5.63 -8.83 -9.07
N ALA A 123 6.57 -9.64 -9.55
CA ALA A 123 6.31 -11.04 -9.88
C ALA A 123 6.10 -11.93 -8.64
N THR A 124 6.68 -11.54 -7.50
CA THR A 124 6.76 -12.41 -6.31
C THR A 124 5.86 -11.96 -5.16
N THR A 125 5.29 -10.75 -5.24
CA THR A 125 4.58 -10.13 -4.12
C THR A 125 3.19 -9.64 -4.54
N PRO A 126 2.12 -10.42 -4.28
CA PRO A 126 0.75 -9.95 -4.50
C PRO A 126 0.48 -8.68 -3.69
N VAL A 127 -0.10 -7.66 -4.31
CA VAL A 127 -0.30 -6.34 -3.72
C VAL A 127 -1.63 -5.72 -4.16
N ASP A 128 -2.33 -5.05 -3.25
CA ASP A 128 -3.58 -4.33 -3.54
C ASP A 128 -3.35 -2.82 -3.68
N ILE A 129 -2.44 -2.25 -2.86
CA ILE A 129 -2.12 -0.82 -2.84
C ILE A 129 -0.59 -0.64 -2.84
N VAL A 130 -0.08 0.25 -3.68
CA VAL A 130 1.36 0.61 -3.67
C VAL A 130 1.52 2.06 -3.22
N LEU A 131 2.35 2.29 -2.21
CA LEU A 131 2.75 3.62 -1.74
C LEU A 131 4.10 3.96 -2.35
N ILE A 132 4.11 4.75 -3.43
CA ILE A 132 5.33 5.10 -4.15
C ILE A 132 5.94 6.39 -3.59
N HIS A 133 7.18 6.33 -3.14
CA HIS A 133 7.98 7.51 -2.78
C HIS A 133 9.40 7.40 -3.38
N LEU A 134 9.57 7.96 -4.58
CA LEU A 134 10.82 7.91 -5.37
C LEU A 134 11.12 9.28 -6.00
N GLY A 135 12.35 9.43 -6.48
CA GLY A 135 12.82 10.63 -7.20
C GLY A 135 13.74 11.53 -6.36
N THR A 136 13.86 11.31 -5.05
CA THR A 136 14.73 12.10 -4.19
C THR A 136 16.19 12.04 -4.65
N ASN A 137 16.67 10.83 -4.97
CA ASN A 137 18.05 10.61 -5.41
C ASN A 137 18.30 11.13 -6.82
N ASP A 138 17.31 11.04 -7.71
CA ASP A 138 17.35 11.66 -9.03
C ASP A 138 17.61 13.17 -8.91
N MET A 139 16.87 13.85 -8.04
CA MET A 139 17.03 15.30 -7.82
C MET A 139 18.35 15.64 -7.14
N ARG A 140 18.74 14.89 -6.10
CA ARG A 140 20.00 15.08 -5.38
C ARG A 140 21.22 14.93 -6.30
N GLU A 141 21.12 14.06 -7.30
CA GLU A 141 22.19 13.78 -8.26
C GLU A 141 22.06 14.55 -9.58
N ASN A 142 21.21 15.59 -9.62
CA ASN A 142 20.97 16.44 -10.80
C ASN A 142 20.59 15.65 -12.06
N ARG A 143 19.79 14.59 -11.91
CA ARG A 143 19.20 13.87 -13.05
C ARG A 143 18.03 14.67 -13.64
N SER A 144 17.68 14.33 -14.88
CA SER A 144 16.56 14.97 -15.58
C SER A 144 15.25 14.69 -14.85
N VAL A 145 14.50 15.75 -14.56
CA VAL A 145 13.14 15.67 -14.00
C VAL A 145 12.23 14.88 -14.94
N ASP A 146 12.31 15.12 -16.24
CA ASP A 146 11.51 14.42 -17.24
C ASP A 146 11.82 12.92 -17.25
N GLN A 147 13.10 12.55 -17.08
CA GLN A 147 13.49 11.15 -16.99
C GLN A 147 12.92 10.48 -15.73
N ALA A 148 12.99 11.15 -14.57
CA ALA A 148 12.39 10.64 -13.34
C ALA A 148 10.87 10.44 -13.47
N ILE A 149 10.17 11.41 -14.09
CA ILE A 149 8.72 11.32 -14.37
C ILE A 149 8.41 10.13 -15.29
N ASN A 150 9.19 9.95 -16.36
CA ASN A 150 8.99 8.85 -17.29
C ASN A 150 9.21 7.49 -16.62
N ASN A 151 10.25 7.37 -15.79
CA ASN A 151 10.53 6.15 -15.03
C ASN A 151 9.42 5.82 -14.03
N ILE A 152 8.94 6.81 -13.27
CA ILE A 152 7.81 6.62 -12.34
C ILE A 152 6.53 6.25 -13.11
N SER A 153 6.29 6.88 -14.25
CA SER A 153 5.13 6.55 -15.11
C SER A 153 5.19 5.12 -15.63
N TYR A 154 6.39 4.64 -15.98
CA TYR A 154 6.63 3.24 -16.35
C TYR A 154 6.32 2.30 -15.17
N ILE A 155 6.89 2.56 -13.98
CA ILE A 155 6.63 1.75 -12.76
C ILE A 155 5.13 1.66 -12.46
N ILE A 156 4.40 2.79 -12.50
CA ILE A 156 2.95 2.82 -12.28
C ILE A 156 2.21 1.97 -13.32
N SER A 157 2.61 2.06 -14.58
CA SER A 157 1.97 1.29 -15.66
C SER A 157 2.16 -0.21 -15.42
N ARG A 158 3.38 -0.63 -15.05
CA ARG A 158 3.67 -2.04 -14.78
C ARG A 158 2.88 -2.61 -13.61
N PHE A 159 2.72 -1.87 -12.51
CA PHE A 159 1.84 -2.31 -11.41
C PHE A 159 0.37 -2.47 -11.81
N ARG A 160 -0.10 -1.77 -12.86
CA ARG A 160 -1.49 -1.85 -13.34
C ARG A 160 -1.73 -2.96 -14.36
N ASP A 161 -0.67 -3.51 -14.94
CA ASP A 161 -0.76 -4.53 -15.99
C ASP A 161 -0.85 -5.97 -15.42
N PHE A 162 -0.72 -6.14 -14.11
CA PHE A 162 -0.91 -7.41 -13.39
C PHE A 162 -2.32 -7.50 -12.78
#